data_AF-A0A924V903-F1
#
_entry.id   AF-A0A924V903-F1
#
_cell.length_a   1.000
_cell.length_b   1.000
_cell.length_c   1.000
_cell.angle_alpha   90.00
_cell.angle_beta   90.00
_cell.angle_gamma   90.00
#
_symmetry.space_group_name_H-M   'P 1'
#
loop_
_entity.id
_entity.type
_entity.pdbx_description
1 polymer ?
#
loop_
_entity_poly.entity_id
_entity_poly.type
_entity_poly.pdbx_seq_one_letter_code
_entity_poly.pdbx_strand_id
1 'polypeptide(L)'
;MKKILGFILLWALSFFSCEKRAQLSLWPAASEIGITADIKRKILEFKKVPARVEVRNYLKNANHKYQENVKLIKKIKTPLDPLSEVYLELNLFTNESDKTAPLVVQFMWFDVKTKKLIREENINLNE
;
A
#
# COMPACT_ATOMS: atom_id res chain seq x y z
N MET A 1 27.56 -56.15 38.76
CA MET A 1 28.49 -55.23 38.07
C MET A 1 27.68 -54.31 37.16
N LYS A 2 27.93 -53.00 37.25
CA LYS A 2 27.85 -51.94 36.22
C LYS A 2 26.52 -51.81 35.43
N LYS A 3 25.62 -50.90 35.85
CA LYS A 3 25.45 -49.51 35.35
C LYS A 3 24.98 -49.44 33.88
N ILE A 4 23.68 -49.20 33.70
CA ILE A 4 23.07 -48.77 32.43
C ILE A 4 23.52 -47.33 32.18
N LEU A 5 24.28 -47.14 31.11
CA LEU A 5 24.88 -45.89 30.65
C LEU A 5 24.32 -45.62 29.25
N GLY A 6 23.88 -44.40 28.98
CA GLY A 6 23.69 -43.95 27.60
C GLY A 6 22.49 -43.05 27.35
N PHE A 7 22.44 -41.92 28.06
CA PHE A 7 21.62 -40.77 27.72
C PHE A 7 22.11 -40.22 26.37
N ILE A 8 21.37 -40.45 25.27
CA ILE A 8 21.67 -39.81 23.98
C ILE A 8 21.05 -38.42 24.01
N LEU A 9 21.88 -37.47 24.40
CA LEU A 9 21.63 -36.04 24.25
C LEU A 9 22.84 -35.45 23.56
N LEU A 10 22.76 -35.22 22.25
CA LEU A 10 23.64 -34.24 21.61
C LEU A 10 22.87 -33.52 20.51
N TRP A 11 22.27 -32.42 20.95
CA TRP A 11 22.11 -31.21 20.17
C TRP A 11 23.44 -30.81 19.52
N ALA A 12 23.43 -30.59 18.22
CA ALA A 12 24.22 -29.54 17.55
C ALA A 12 23.76 -29.43 16.09
N LEU A 13 22.51 -29.01 15.88
CA LEU A 13 22.14 -28.44 14.59
C LEU A 13 22.81 -27.07 14.50
N SER A 14 23.90 -27.08 13.76
CA SER A 14 24.60 -25.99 13.10
C SER A 14 23.80 -24.68 13.08
N PHE A 15 24.19 -23.75 13.94
CA PHE A 15 23.91 -22.34 13.79
C PHE A 15 24.48 -21.87 12.45
N PHE A 16 23.63 -21.82 11.42
CA PHE A 16 23.83 -20.93 10.29
C PHE A 16 23.67 -19.49 10.80
N SER A 17 24.73 -18.94 11.40
CA SER A 17 24.85 -17.50 11.58
C SER A 17 25.30 -16.89 10.27
N CYS A 18 24.35 -16.73 9.33
CA CYS A 18 24.52 -15.87 8.17
C CYS A 18 24.17 -14.44 8.61
N GLU A 19 25.04 -13.83 9.40
CA GLU A 19 24.94 -12.43 9.76
C GLU A 19 25.49 -11.57 8.61
N LYS A 20 24.84 -11.66 7.44
CA LYS A 20 24.95 -10.58 6.46
C LYS A 20 24.14 -9.43 7.02
N ARG A 21 24.83 -8.54 7.75
CA ARG A 21 24.40 -7.14 7.91
C ARG A 21 24.20 -6.58 6.51
N ALA A 22 22.97 -6.68 6.02
CA ALA A 22 22.49 -5.80 4.99
C ALA A 22 22.53 -4.41 5.61
N GLN A 23 23.60 -3.70 5.27
CA GLN A 23 23.77 -2.28 5.37
C GLN A 23 22.44 -1.66 4.91
N LEU A 24 21.63 -1.22 5.88
CA LEU A 24 20.42 -0.45 5.62
C LEU A 24 20.92 0.84 4.98
N SER A 25 20.97 0.85 3.65
CA SER A 25 21.30 2.05 2.90
C SER A 25 20.32 3.12 3.31
N LEU A 26 20.88 4.25 3.73
CA LEU A 26 20.22 5.50 4.07
C LEU A 26 18.90 5.66 3.30
N TRP A 27 17.84 5.92 4.07
CA TRP A 27 16.52 6.31 3.61
C TRP A 27 16.58 7.25 2.40
N PRO A 28 15.89 6.95 1.30
CA PRO A 28 15.24 8.02 0.56
C PRO A 28 13.87 8.30 1.19
N ALA A 29 13.41 9.55 1.03
CA ALA A 29 12.01 9.95 1.05
C ALA A 29 11.31 10.19 2.40
N ALA A 30 11.62 11.33 3.02
CA ALA A 30 10.72 11.96 4.01
C ALA A 30 9.36 12.40 3.41
N SER A 31 9.19 12.44 2.08
CA SER A 31 7.91 12.76 1.41
C SER A 31 7.06 11.53 1.02
N GLU A 32 7.58 10.30 1.13
CA GLU A 32 6.83 9.06 0.84
C GLU A 32 5.73 8.78 1.88
N ILE A 33 5.86 9.36 3.08
CA ILE A 33 5.13 8.92 4.28
C ILE A 33 3.74 9.56 4.38
N GLY A 34 3.55 10.82 3.96
CA GLY A 34 2.28 11.54 4.13
C GLY A 34 1.16 11.03 3.23
N ILE A 35 1.32 11.21 1.91
CA ILE A 35 0.28 10.92 0.91
C ILE A 35 -0.15 9.45 0.92
N THR A 36 0.81 8.53 0.99
CA THR A 36 0.49 7.10 0.99
C THR A 36 -0.20 6.69 2.30
N ALA A 37 0.15 7.30 3.43
CA ALA A 37 -0.53 7.07 4.70
C ALA A 37 -1.95 7.64 4.68
N ASP A 38 -2.18 8.80 4.08
CA ASP A 38 -3.50 9.42 4.00
C ASP A 38 -4.47 8.57 3.17
N ILE A 39 -4.00 8.05 2.03
CA ILE A 39 -4.80 7.13 1.22
C ILE A 39 -5.10 5.85 2.00
N LYS A 40 -4.09 5.24 2.65
CA LYS A 40 -4.31 4.03 3.47
C LYS A 40 -5.30 4.29 4.60
N ARG A 41 -5.17 5.40 5.31
CA ARG A 41 -6.08 5.83 6.38
C ARG A 41 -7.50 5.95 5.84
N LYS A 42 -7.68 6.60 4.68
CA LYS A 42 -8.98 6.75 4.05
C LYS A 42 -9.61 5.42 3.62
N ILE A 43 -8.79 4.46 3.17
CA ILE A 43 -9.24 3.10 2.87
C ILE A 43 -9.71 2.39 4.16
N LEU A 44 -8.98 2.55 5.26
CA LEU A 44 -9.31 1.95 6.55
C LEU A 44 -10.55 2.57 7.24
N GLU A 45 -10.88 3.82 6.92
CA GLU A 45 -12.12 4.45 7.38
C GLU A 45 -13.38 3.78 6.78
N PHE A 46 -13.24 3.08 5.66
CA PHE A 46 -14.35 2.34 5.09
C PHE A 46 -14.57 1.03 5.87
N LYS A 47 -15.82 0.79 6.29
CA LYS A 47 -16.19 -0.33 7.17
C LYS A 47 -15.85 -1.71 6.61
N LYS A 48 -15.71 -1.85 5.29
CA LYS A 48 -15.40 -3.12 4.62
C LYS A 48 -14.01 -3.06 3.97
N VAL A 49 -13.21 -4.10 4.15
CA VAL A 49 -11.95 -4.24 3.38
C VAL A 49 -12.32 -4.53 1.92
N PRO A 50 -11.74 -3.84 0.92
CA PRO A 50 -12.08 -4.09 -0.49
C PRO A 50 -11.52 -5.41 -0.99
N ALA A 51 -12.21 -6.01 -1.97
CA ALA A 51 -11.72 -7.20 -2.69
C ALA A 51 -10.50 -6.90 -3.57
N ARG A 52 -10.43 -5.66 -4.07
CA ARG A 52 -9.33 -5.14 -4.89
C ARG A 52 -9.31 -3.62 -4.84
N VAL A 53 -8.15 -3.05 -5.10
CA VAL A 53 -7.94 -1.61 -5.28
C VAL A 53 -7.33 -1.40 -6.66
N GLU A 54 -7.95 -0.54 -7.47
CA GLU A 54 -7.49 -0.26 -8.83
C GLU A 54 -7.32 1.25 -9.03
N VAL A 55 -6.16 1.68 -9.51
CA VAL A 55 -5.95 3.08 -9.95
C VAL A 55 -6.35 3.18 -11.42
N ARG A 56 -7.50 3.80 -11.69
CA ARG A 56 -8.12 3.83 -13.03
C ARG A 56 -7.66 5.01 -13.86
N ASN A 57 -7.73 6.21 -13.30
CA ASN A 57 -7.35 7.44 -13.99
C ASN A 57 -6.17 8.12 -13.30
N TYR A 58 -5.28 8.70 -14.10
CA TYR A 58 -4.12 9.44 -13.62
C TYR A 58 -3.69 10.51 -14.63
N LEU A 59 -2.74 11.35 -14.20
CA LEU A 59 -2.25 12.50 -14.95
C LEU A 59 -1.65 12.08 -16.30
N LYS A 60 -2.04 12.78 -17.37
CA LYS A 60 -1.60 12.51 -18.75
C LYS A 60 -0.22 13.09 -19.02
N ASN A 61 0.08 14.27 -18.49
CA ASN A 61 1.39 14.91 -18.67
C ASN A 61 2.47 14.23 -17.81
N ALA A 62 3.35 13.46 -18.45
CA ALA A 62 4.46 12.76 -17.82
C ALA A 62 5.50 13.66 -17.12
N ASN A 63 5.47 14.98 -17.37
CA ASN A 63 6.36 15.97 -16.75
C ASN A 63 5.69 16.76 -15.62
N HIS A 64 4.49 16.37 -15.18
CA HIS A 64 3.78 17.05 -14.10
C HIS A 64 4.46 16.83 -12.73
N LYS A 65 4.46 17.84 -11.85
CA LYS A 65 5.10 17.79 -10.51
C LYS A 65 4.67 16.60 -9.64
N TYR A 66 3.46 16.09 -9.86
CA TYR A 66 2.86 14.99 -9.10
C TYR A 66 3.10 13.60 -9.68
N GLN A 67 3.92 13.45 -10.72
CA GLN A 67 4.14 12.15 -11.34
C GLN A 67 4.81 11.14 -10.40
N GLU A 68 5.70 11.60 -9.52
CA GLU A 68 6.25 10.73 -8.47
C GLU A 68 5.16 10.29 -7.48
N ASN A 69 4.26 11.19 -7.08
CA ASN A 69 3.12 10.86 -6.22
C ASN A 69 2.23 9.81 -6.88
N VAL A 70 1.91 9.96 -8.17
CA VAL A 70 1.15 8.97 -8.95
C VAL A 70 1.84 7.60 -8.93
N LYS A 71 3.16 7.55 -9.13
CA LYS A 71 3.93 6.30 -9.07
C LYS A 71 3.89 5.66 -7.68
N LEU A 72 3.95 6.45 -6.62
CA LEU A 72 3.84 5.98 -5.24
C LEU A 72 2.44 5.41 -4.96
N ILE A 73 1.39 6.11 -5.38
CA ILE A 73 0.00 5.70 -5.18
C ILE A 73 -0.28 4.36 -5.86
N LYS A 74 0.21 4.18 -7.09
CA LYS A 74 0.09 2.91 -7.83
C LYS A 74 0.77 1.72 -7.13
N LYS A 75 1.73 1.98 -6.23
CA LYS A 75 2.45 0.96 -5.46
C LYS A 75 1.87 0.72 -4.07
N ILE A 76 0.81 1.44 -3.68
CA ILE A 76 0.18 1.26 -2.36
C ILE A 76 -0.32 -0.17 -2.24
N LYS A 77 0.16 -0.85 -1.19
CA LYS A 77 -0.35 -2.15 -0.75
C LYS A 77 -1.30 -1.92 0.43
N THR A 78 -2.52 -2.42 0.31
CA THR A 78 -3.52 -2.45 1.38
C THR A 78 -3.97 -3.89 1.63
N PRO A 79 -4.48 -4.20 2.83
CA PRO A 79 -5.20 -5.45 3.04
C PRO A 79 -6.34 -5.56 2.02
N LEU A 80 -6.51 -6.76 1.47
CA LEU A 80 -7.58 -7.12 0.55
C LEU A 80 -8.31 -8.34 1.09
N ASP A 81 -9.61 -8.39 0.88
CA ASP A 81 -10.44 -9.55 1.18
C ASP A 81 -11.13 -10.03 -0.10
N PRO A 82 -10.65 -11.10 -0.75
CA PRO A 82 -11.23 -11.61 -1.99
C PRO A 82 -12.72 -11.99 -1.89
N LEU A 83 -13.24 -12.22 -0.67
CA LEU A 83 -14.64 -12.52 -0.42
C LEU A 83 -15.50 -11.26 -0.19
N SER A 84 -14.88 -10.09 -0.17
CA SER A 84 -15.57 -8.83 0.02
C SER A 84 -16.52 -8.52 -1.13
N GLU A 85 -17.66 -7.96 -0.76
CA GLU A 85 -18.69 -7.54 -1.70
C GLU A 85 -18.41 -6.17 -2.33
N VAL A 86 -17.33 -5.51 -1.90
CA VAL A 86 -16.97 -4.17 -2.39
C VAL A 86 -15.61 -4.18 -3.05
N TYR A 87 -15.43 -3.34 -4.06
CA TYR A 87 -14.12 -3.02 -4.60
C TYR A 87 -13.93 -1.51 -4.70
N LEU A 88 -12.68 -1.08 -4.67
CA LEU A 88 -12.31 0.34 -4.67
C LEU A 88 -11.61 0.72 -5.98
N GLU A 89 -12.05 1.80 -6.60
CA GLU A 89 -11.32 2.49 -7.65
C GLU A 89 -10.79 3.83 -7.13
N LEU A 90 -9.55 4.14 -7.49
CA LEU A 90 -8.90 5.41 -7.21
C LEU A 90 -8.70 6.18 -8.53
N ASN A 91 -9.18 7.42 -8.59
CA ASN A 91 -8.92 8.34 -9.70
C ASN A 91 -8.08 9.52 -9.22
N LEU A 92 -6.99 9.79 -9.92
CA LEU A 92 -6.06 10.89 -9.62
C LEU A 92 -6.26 12.01 -10.64
N PHE A 93 -6.50 13.23 -10.16
CA PHE A 93 -6.73 14.40 -11.01
C PHE A 93 -6.10 15.65 -10.42
N THR A 94 -5.71 16.56 -11.31
CA THR A 94 -5.24 17.91 -11.01
C THR A 94 -5.49 18.76 -12.25
N ASN A 95 -5.48 20.09 -12.10
CA ASN A 95 -5.49 20.96 -13.27
C ASN A 95 -4.06 21.04 -13.83
N GLU A 96 -3.78 20.29 -14.90
CA GLU A 96 -2.43 20.23 -15.49
C GLU A 96 -1.98 21.57 -16.13
N SER A 97 -2.88 22.53 -16.31
CA SER A 97 -2.55 23.88 -16.80
C SER A 97 -2.11 24.82 -15.69
N ASP A 98 -2.40 24.49 -14.42
CA ASP A 98 -2.10 25.32 -13.25
C ASP A 98 -1.13 24.60 -12.32
N LYS A 99 0.09 25.14 -12.22
CA LYS A 99 1.15 24.57 -11.37
C LYS A 99 0.82 24.63 -9.88
N THR A 100 -0.14 25.44 -9.45
CA THR A 100 -0.56 25.57 -8.06
C THR A 100 -1.72 24.63 -7.70
N ALA A 101 -2.36 24.02 -8.71
CA ALA A 101 -3.48 23.14 -8.48
C ALA A 101 -3.09 21.95 -7.58
N PRO A 102 -3.99 21.54 -6.66
CA PRO A 102 -3.76 20.41 -5.78
C PRO A 102 -3.85 19.09 -6.55
N LEU A 103 -3.17 18.05 -6.06
CA LEU A 103 -3.45 16.68 -6.47
C LEU A 103 -4.67 16.20 -5.68
N VAL A 104 -5.67 15.67 -6.37
CA VAL A 104 -6.88 15.15 -5.74
C VAL A 104 -7.01 13.65 -6.04
N VAL A 105 -7.42 12.88 -5.04
CA VAL A 105 -7.83 11.48 -5.20
C VAL A 105 -9.31 11.36 -4.97
N GLN A 106 -10.01 10.75 -5.92
CA GLN A 106 -11.38 10.30 -5.76
C GLN A 106 -11.35 8.80 -5.44
N PHE A 107 -12.06 8.43 -4.37
CA PHE A 107 -12.30 7.08 -3.91
C PHE A 107 -13.70 6.69 -4.35
N MET A 108 -13.82 5.69 -5.21
CA MET A 108 -15.11 5.17 -5.67
C MET A 108 -15.27 3.73 -5.21
N TRP A 109 -16.22 3.50 -4.30
CA TRP A 109 -16.54 2.19 -3.76
C TRP A 109 -17.71 1.60 -4.51
N PHE A 110 -17.50 0.43 -5.08
CA PHE A 110 -18.51 -0.24 -5.91
C PHE A 110 -18.89 -1.58 -5.32
N ASP A 111 -20.14 -1.97 -5.55
CA ASP A 111 -20.59 -3.33 -5.34
C ASP A 111 -19.97 -4.27 -6.39
N VAL A 112 -19.35 -5.36 -5.96
CA VAL A 112 -18.64 -6.30 -6.84
C VAL A 112 -19.60 -7.00 -7.79
N LYS A 113 -20.82 -7.33 -7.36
CA LYS A 113 -21.78 -8.11 -8.15
C LYS A 113 -22.55 -7.24 -9.14
N THR A 114 -23.10 -6.13 -8.65
CA THR A 114 -24.00 -5.24 -9.40
C THR A 114 -23.27 -4.11 -10.10
N LYS A 115 -21.99 -3.87 -9.78
CA LYS A 115 -21.16 -2.76 -10.30
C LYS A 115 -21.72 -1.37 -9.99
N LYS A 116 -22.68 -1.26 -9.07
CA LYS A 116 -23.24 0.03 -8.66
C LYS A 116 -22.27 0.75 -7.73
N LEU A 117 -22.15 2.06 -7.92
CA LEU A 117 -21.44 2.94 -7.00
C LEU A 117 -22.20 2.99 -5.67
N ILE A 118 -21.51 2.68 -4.58
CA ILE A 118 -22.03 2.68 -3.22
C ILE A 118 -21.65 3.98 -2.51
N ARG A 119 -20.41 4.43 -2.71
CA ARG A 119 -19.86 5.61 -2.04
C ARG A 119 -18.79 6.27 -2.90
N GLU A 120 -18.75 7.58 -2.86
CA GLU A 120 -17.74 8.40 -3.50
C GLU A 120 -17.22 9.45 -2.52
N GLU A 121 -15.91 9.61 -2.45
CA GLU A 121 -15.25 10.64 -1.64
C GLU A 121 -14.03 11.20 -2.34
N ASN A 122 -13.71 12.46 -2.06
CA ASN A 122 -12.54 13.14 -2.60
C ASN A 122 -11.64 13.63 -1.48
N ILE A 123 -10.32 13.49 -1.63
CA ILE A 123 -9.35 14.13 -0.75
C ILE A 123 -8.32 14.91 -1.57
N ASN A 124 -7.96 16.08 -1.09
CA ASN A 124 -6.82 16.82 -1.59
C ASN A 124 -5.57 16.27 -0.91
N LEU A 125 -4.58 15.87 -1.70
CA LEU A 125 -3.29 15.35 -1.24
C LEU A 125 -2.24 16.46 -1.11
N ASN A 126 -2.62 17.64 -0.63
CA ASN A 126 -1.68 18.73 -0.46
C ASN A 126 -0.55 18.31 0.51
N GLU A 127 0.67 18.71 0.16
CA GLU A 127 1.93 18.41 0.86
C GLU A 127 1.90 18.77 2.35
#